data_AF-A0A8C2UD16-F1
#
_entry.id   AF-A0A8C2UD16-F1
#
_cell.length_a   1.000
_cell.length_b   1.000
_cell.length_c   1.000
_cell.angle_alpha   90.00
_cell.angle_beta   90.00
_cell.angle_gamma   90.00
#
_symmetry.space_group_name_H-M   'P 1'
#
loop_
_entity.id
_entity.type
_entity.pdbx_description
1 polymer ?
#
loop_
_entity_poly.entity_id
_entity_poly.type
_entity_poly.pdbx_seq_one_letter_code
_entity_poly.pdbx_strand_id
1 'polypeptide(L)'
;MDETSDEPPTSAVILDSGCFSQVIFNNVEKCYAPGGDVTCHYTLTHNIVPRGKDWVGIFRVGWKTTREYYTFMWAPQPSDVHGNTAVQQQIQFKAYYLPKDDEYYQFCYIDQDGMIRGASVPFQFRAETEDDILVVTTQGEVEEIEQQNKNLLKENEELQANCASLQKQNTDLQEDLKKTQELQNVLEFLRSSTEKMELELNSLKEENKHLKELNECREAELHQFKEQIQNVTSEKEHLETRLKTALDHVDQLQSQLLSYEKEIEDLVRSDQDKTKQCESLKEENNQLCMTITQKEEQKKELQHCLEHLKGTEADLTLRLQNEQKQNNDLMKELEEQRCLFQTLQAKKKKSDEENQKLRKENDSLLRCLSQPRDVSPSSVVSQAQAFAPAPENFVFGNPYHDAGANWKARARGIDSIRKCPICNDVFPDDIEARDYEAHVQSHLLECPVCNEAFEKSNHSYHLHKASQPVLSPRTQTASRWPAEGVRLQ
;
A
#
# COMPACT_ATOMS: atom_id res chain seq x y z
N MET A 1 3.32 -3.98 -124.39
CA MET A 1 4.27 -2.86 -124.28
C MET A 1 3.45 -1.59 -124.35
N ASP A 2 2.55 -1.38 -123.39
CA ASP A 2 2.79 -1.20 -121.94
C ASP A 2 3.48 0.15 -121.70
N GLU A 3 3.21 0.91 -120.64
CA GLU A 3 2.09 1.01 -119.67
C GLU A 3 2.44 2.30 -118.86
N THR A 4 1.61 2.70 -117.89
CA THR A 4 1.82 3.84 -116.95
C THR A 4 1.74 5.23 -117.62
N SER A 5 0.74 6.07 -117.32
CA SER A 5 0.29 6.64 -116.03
C SER A 5 1.21 7.73 -115.49
N ASP A 6 0.75 8.97 -115.58
CA ASP A 6 0.88 10.00 -114.53
C ASP A 6 -0.01 11.21 -114.90
N GLU A 7 -1.24 11.21 -114.37
CA GLU A 7 -2.15 12.36 -114.46
C GLU A 7 -2.03 13.16 -113.14
N PRO A 8 -1.69 14.46 -113.17
CA PRO A 8 -1.70 15.27 -111.95
C PRO A 8 -3.15 15.49 -111.50
N PRO A 9 -3.44 15.52 -110.18
CA PRO A 9 -4.81 15.64 -109.70
C PRO A 9 -5.39 17.01 -110.11
N THR A 10 -6.31 16.97 -111.06
CA THR A 10 -7.12 18.14 -111.42
C THR A 10 -8.15 18.34 -110.31
N SER A 11 -7.86 19.25 -109.37
CA SER A 11 -8.79 19.66 -108.33
C SER A 11 -10.03 20.34 -108.92
N ALA A 12 -11.01 19.53 -109.32
CA ALA A 12 -12.34 19.99 -109.68
C ALA A 12 -12.98 20.65 -108.45
N VAL A 13 -13.25 21.95 -108.53
CA VAL A 13 -13.83 22.73 -107.43
C VAL A 13 -15.28 22.27 -107.22
N ILE A 14 -15.51 21.53 -106.13
CA ILE A 14 -16.86 21.18 -105.68
C ILE A 14 -17.51 22.45 -105.13
N LEU A 15 -18.55 22.93 -105.83
CA LEU A 15 -19.30 24.14 -105.48
C LEU A 15 -20.29 23.85 -104.34
N ASP A 16 -19.80 23.79 -103.10
CA ASP A 16 -20.68 23.85 -101.93
C ASP A 16 -21.06 25.31 -101.62
N SER A 17 -22.37 25.55 -101.51
CA SER A 17 -22.96 26.89 -101.58
C SER A 17 -22.84 27.71 -100.28
N GLY A 18 -22.22 27.15 -99.24
CA GLY A 18 -22.00 27.80 -97.93
C GLY A 18 -20.57 28.29 -97.66
N CYS A 19 -19.60 28.08 -98.56
CA CYS A 19 -18.19 28.38 -98.28
C CYS A 19 -17.72 29.80 -98.63
N PHE A 20 -18.47 30.55 -99.45
CA PHE A 20 -18.01 31.81 -100.06
C PHE A 20 -18.23 33.08 -99.24
N SER A 21 -18.83 32.99 -98.05
CA SER A 21 -19.11 34.12 -97.16
C SER A 21 -18.47 33.98 -95.78
N GLN A 22 -17.41 33.16 -95.68
CA GLN A 22 -16.67 32.96 -94.43
C GLN A 22 -15.70 34.11 -94.15
N VAL A 23 -15.32 34.85 -95.19
CA VAL A 23 -14.60 36.12 -95.14
C VAL A 23 -15.42 37.19 -95.85
N ILE A 24 -15.64 38.32 -95.17
CA ILE A 24 -16.46 39.44 -95.68
C ILE A 24 -15.55 40.65 -95.90
N PHE A 25 -15.49 41.20 -97.11
CA PHE A 25 -14.75 42.42 -97.39
C PHE A 25 -15.57 43.65 -96.98
N ASN A 26 -14.95 44.57 -96.24
CA ASN A 26 -15.58 45.77 -95.70
C ASN A 26 -15.05 47.02 -96.42
N ASN A 27 -15.87 48.06 -96.53
CA ASN A 27 -15.48 49.39 -97.05
C ASN A 27 -14.69 49.30 -98.37
N VAL A 28 -15.25 48.56 -99.33
CA VAL A 28 -14.68 48.43 -100.68
C VAL A 28 -15.25 49.56 -101.54
N GLU A 29 -14.37 50.46 -101.96
CA GLU A 29 -14.74 51.62 -102.77
C GLU A 29 -15.10 51.21 -104.19
N LYS A 30 -15.95 52.00 -104.86
CA LYS A 30 -16.28 51.77 -106.28
C LYS A 30 -15.08 52.06 -107.19
N CYS A 31 -14.31 53.08 -106.83
CA CYS A 31 -13.15 53.57 -107.56
C CYS A 31 -11.98 53.77 -106.60
N TYR A 32 -10.80 53.24 -106.94
CA TYR A 32 -9.55 53.56 -106.26
C TYR A 32 -8.67 54.43 -107.16
N ALA A 33 -8.05 55.48 -106.60
CA ALA A 33 -7.22 56.39 -107.37
C ALA A 33 -5.97 55.69 -107.94
N PRO A 34 -5.71 55.75 -109.27
CA PRO A 34 -4.52 55.17 -109.87
C PRO A 34 -3.22 55.72 -109.25
N GLY A 35 -2.31 54.82 -108.88
CA GLY A 35 -1.03 55.19 -108.25
C GLY A 35 -1.08 55.39 -106.73
N GLY A 36 -2.25 55.26 -106.09
CA GLY A 36 -2.36 55.14 -104.64
C GLY A 36 -2.14 53.71 -104.13
N ASP A 37 -1.66 53.56 -102.89
CA ASP A 37 -1.73 52.27 -102.18
C ASP A 37 -3.20 51.98 -101.79
N VAL A 38 -3.63 50.73 -101.87
CA VAL A 38 -5.01 50.33 -101.53
C VAL A 38 -5.02 49.44 -100.29
N THR A 39 -5.76 49.87 -99.26
CA THR A 39 -5.97 49.08 -98.04
C THR A 39 -7.29 48.30 -98.15
N CYS A 40 -7.15 46.98 -98.26
CA CYS A 40 -8.25 46.03 -98.25
C CYS A 40 -8.61 45.64 -96.82
N HIS A 41 -9.82 45.97 -96.36
CA HIS A 41 -10.34 45.59 -95.05
C HIS A 41 -11.25 44.36 -95.17
N TYR A 42 -11.16 43.41 -94.25
CA TYR A 42 -12.03 42.24 -94.23
C TYR A 42 -12.27 41.72 -92.82
N THR A 43 -13.39 41.01 -92.64
CA THR A 43 -13.77 40.33 -91.40
C THR A 43 -13.67 38.83 -91.61
N LEU A 44 -12.89 38.15 -90.77
CA LEU A 44 -12.91 36.70 -90.61
C LEU A 44 -14.12 36.34 -89.74
N THR A 45 -15.07 35.56 -90.27
CA THR A 45 -16.23 35.08 -89.50
C THR A 45 -15.85 33.88 -88.61
N HIS A 46 -16.74 33.49 -87.70
CA HIS A 46 -16.58 32.27 -86.88
C HIS A 46 -16.53 30.96 -87.70
N ASN A 47 -16.81 31.00 -89.01
CA ASN A 47 -16.85 29.83 -89.90
C ASN A 47 -15.54 29.57 -90.66
N ILE A 48 -14.47 30.34 -90.39
CA ILE A 48 -13.12 30.10 -90.93
C ILE A 48 -12.08 30.13 -89.80
N VAL A 49 -11.13 29.19 -89.87
CA VAL A 49 -9.91 29.21 -89.05
C VAL A 49 -8.78 29.75 -89.93
N PRO A 50 -8.24 30.95 -89.68
CA PRO A 50 -7.19 31.53 -90.51
C PRO A 50 -5.86 30.78 -90.34
N ARG A 51 -5.15 30.56 -91.44
CA ARG A 51 -3.89 29.79 -91.51
C ARG A 51 -2.78 30.62 -92.14
N GLY A 52 -1.54 30.33 -91.77
CA GLY A 52 -0.34 31.08 -92.24
C GLY A 52 0.00 30.96 -93.72
N LYS A 53 -0.84 30.32 -94.54
CA LYS A 53 -0.76 30.26 -96.01
C LYS A 53 -2.07 30.69 -96.69
N ASP A 54 -2.98 31.32 -95.95
CA ASP A 54 -4.13 31.99 -96.55
C ASP A 54 -3.68 33.35 -97.12
N TRP A 55 -4.36 33.84 -98.15
CA TRP A 55 -3.96 35.05 -98.88
C TRP A 55 -5.15 35.77 -99.52
N VAL A 56 -4.98 37.07 -99.75
CA VAL A 56 -5.94 37.89 -100.51
C VAL A 56 -5.33 38.24 -101.85
N GLY A 57 -6.04 37.94 -102.92
CA GLY A 57 -5.68 38.32 -104.29
C GLY A 57 -6.61 39.38 -104.86
N ILE A 58 -6.08 40.23 -105.73
CA ILE A 58 -6.86 41.07 -106.64
C ILE A 58 -7.03 40.29 -107.95
N PHE A 59 -8.27 40.04 -108.35
CA PHE A 59 -8.62 39.31 -109.58
C PHE A 59 -9.45 40.20 -110.50
N ARG A 60 -9.20 40.13 -111.81
CA ARG A 60 -10.10 40.72 -112.82
C ARG A 60 -11.41 39.94 -112.82
N VAL A 61 -12.55 40.63 -112.81
CA VAL A 61 -13.88 39.99 -112.80
C VAL A 61 -14.01 39.04 -114.00
N GLY A 62 -14.48 37.81 -113.74
CA GLY A 62 -14.58 36.75 -114.74
C GLY A 62 -13.43 35.72 -114.74
N TRP A 63 -12.51 35.80 -113.78
CA TRP A 63 -11.51 34.76 -113.49
C TRP A 63 -12.14 33.36 -113.31
N LYS A 64 -11.42 32.30 -113.68
CA LYS A 64 -11.91 30.90 -113.58
C LYS A 64 -11.18 30.05 -112.56
N THR A 65 -9.90 30.32 -112.30
CA THR A 65 -9.09 29.63 -111.29
C THR A 65 -8.37 30.63 -110.38
N THR A 66 -8.07 30.21 -109.14
CA THR A 66 -7.27 30.96 -108.17
C THR A 66 -5.85 31.29 -108.66
N ARG A 67 -5.40 30.70 -109.78
CA ARG A 67 -4.13 31.04 -110.45
C ARG A 67 -4.20 32.30 -111.33
N GLU A 68 -5.38 32.88 -111.56
CA GLU A 68 -5.59 34.08 -112.39
C GLU A 68 -5.55 35.40 -111.58
N TYR A 69 -4.85 35.42 -110.43
CA TYR A 69 -4.68 36.65 -109.67
C TYR A 69 -3.80 37.65 -110.44
N TYR A 70 -4.13 38.93 -110.37
CA TYR A 70 -3.28 40.01 -110.89
C TYR A 70 -2.12 40.29 -109.92
N THR A 71 -2.46 40.43 -108.63
CA THR A 71 -1.50 40.55 -107.53
C THR A 71 -2.09 39.94 -106.26
N PHE A 72 -1.24 39.63 -105.28
CA PHE A 72 -1.65 39.00 -104.03
C PHE A 72 -0.82 39.47 -102.85
N MET A 73 -1.36 39.27 -101.65
CA MET A 73 -0.71 39.51 -100.37
C MET A 73 -1.10 38.40 -99.40
N TRP A 74 -0.13 37.86 -98.65
CA TRP A 74 -0.40 36.88 -97.59
C TRP A 74 -1.28 37.49 -96.50
N ALA A 75 -2.25 36.71 -96.00
CA ALA A 75 -3.13 37.15 -94.93
C ALA A 75 -2.36 37.17 -93.60
N PRO A 76 -2.33 38.30 -92.86
CA PRO A 76 -1.76 38.33 -91.53
C PRO A 76 -2.52 37.38 -90.60
N GLN A 77 -1.79 36.63 -89.79
CA GLN A 77 -2.39 35.79 -88.76
C GLN A 77 -2.83 36.68 -87.58
N PRO A 78 -4.10 36.59 -87.12
CA PRO A 78 -4.55 37.40 -86.00
C PRO A 78 -3.85 36.97 -84.70
N SER A 79 -3.34 37.95 -83.95
CA SER A 79 -2.55 37.73 -82.73
C SER A 79 -3.34 37.18 -81.54
N ASP A 80 -4.67 37.16 -81.60
CA ASP A 80 -5.54 36.90 -80.46
C ASP A 80 -6.69 35.95 -80.87
N VAL A 81 -6.48 34.64 -80.70
CA VAL A 81 -7.38 33.58 -81.19
C VAL A 81 -8.33 33.11 -80.07
N HIS A 82 -9.09 34.04 -79.51
CA HIS A 82 -10.25 33.73 -78.66
C HIS A 82 -11.44 33.38 -79.57
N GLY A 83 -11.55 32.10 -79.92
CA GLY A 83 -12.29 31.58 -81.08
C GLY A 83 -13.82 31.62 -81.05
N ASN A 84 -14.44 32.76 -80.75
CA ASN A 84 -15.89 33.00 -80.91
C ASN A 84 -16.28 34.40 -81.41
N THR A 85 -15.32 35.31 -81.65
CA THR A 85 -15.59 36.68 -82.13
C THR A 85 -15.11 36.84 -83.57
N ALA A 86 -15.89 37.53 -84.40
CA ALA A 86 -15.48 37.85 -85.77
C ALA A 86 -14.33 38.87 -85.77
N VAL A 87 -13.21 38.55 -86.42
CA VAL A 87 -11.97 39.33 -86.32
C VAL A 87 -11.79 40.19 -87.58
N GLN A 88 -11.74 41.52 -87.40
CA GLN A 88 -11.35 42.44 -88.47
C GLN A 88 -9.84 42.38 -88.72
N GLN A 89 -9.46 42.41 -89.99
CA GLN A 89 -8.09 42.38 -90.50
C GLN A 89 -7.97 43.35 -91.68
N GLN A 90 -6.74 43.78 -91.98
CA GLN A 90 -6.44 44.65 -93.09
C GLN A 90 -5.14 44.25 -93.79
N ILE A 91 -5.10 44.44 -95.10
CA ILE A 91 -3.95 44.18 -95.97
C ILE A 91 -3.75 45.39 -96.87
N GLN A 92 -2.52 45.86 -97.01
CA GLN A 92 -2.19 46.94 -97.94
C GLN A 92 -1.54 46.40 -99.21
N PHE A 93 -2.19 46.65 -100.35
CA PHE A 93 -1.62 46.43 -101.68
C PHE A 93 -0.87 47.70 -102.10
N LYS A 94 0.40 47.55 -102.50
CA LYS A 94 1.22 48.68 -102.92
C LYS A 94 0.92 49.11 -104.35
N ALA A 95 0.85 50.43 -104.57
CA ALA A 95 0.46 51.06 -105.84
C ALA A 95 1.16 50.48 -107.08
N TYR A 96 2.45 50.14 -106.96
CA TYR A 96 3.25 49.64 -108.07
C TYR A 96 2.92 48.19 -108.48
N TYR A 97 2.17 47.45 -107.66
CA TYR A 97 1.61 46.12 -107.98
C TYR A 97 0.14 46.16 -108.42
N LEU A 98 -0.49 47.33 -108.50
CA LEU A 98 -1.91 47.44 -108.84
C LEU A 98 -2.14 47.49 -110.37
N PRO A 99 -3.35 47.14 -110.84
CA PRO A 99 -3.80 47.40 -112.20
C PRO A 99 -3.67 48.87 -112.61
N LYS A 100 -3.53 49.09 -113.93
CA LYS A 100 -3.40 50.42 -114.55
C LYS A 100 -4.35 50.62 -115.73
N ASP A 101 -5.19 49.63 -116.00
CA ASP A 101 -6.30 49.68 -116.93
C ASP A 101 -7.60 50.00 -116.19
N ASP A 102 -8.68 50.15 -116.94
CA ASP A 102 -10.03 50.47 -116.48
C ASP A 102 -10.92 49.22 -116.29
N GLU A 103 -10.34 48.03 -116.22
CA GLU A 103 -11.09 46.79 -116.01
C GLU A 103 -11.68 46.72 -114.59
N TYR A 104 -12.71 45.90 -114.42
CA TYR A 104 -13.28 45.62 -113.11
C TYR A 104 -12.46 44.55 -112.39
N TYR A 105 -12.11 44.85 -111.14
CA TYR A 105 -11.39 43.98 -110.22
C TYR A 105 -12.19 43.70 -108.95
N GLN A 106 -11.85 42.62 -108.27
CA GLN A 106 -12.40 42.27 -106.95
C GLN A 106 -11.32 41.63 -106.07
N PHE A 107 -11.41 41.84 -104.76
CA PHE A 107 -10.64 41.06 -103.80
C PHE A 107 -11.25 39.67 -103.66
N CYS A 108 -10.41 38.64 -103.58
CA CYS A 108 -10.82 37.29 -103.20
C CYS A 108 -9.91 36.79 -102.08
N TYR A 109 -10.48 36.13 -101.07
CA TYR A 109 -9.73 35.46 -100.01
C TYR A 109 -9.62 33.97 -100.34
N ILE A 110 -8.39 33.47 -100.42
CA ILE A 110 -8.06 32.09 -100.76
C ILE A 110 -7.31 31.47 -99.59
N ASP A 111 -7.74 30.28 -99.20
CA ASP A 111 -7.13 29.56 -98.08
C ASP A 111 -5.93 28.69 -98.51
N GLN A 112 -5.24 28.11 -97.52
CA GLN A 112 -4.11 27.19 -97.72
C GLN A 112 -4.44 25.97 -98.60
N ASP A 113 -5.70 25.54 -98.69
CA ASP A 113 -6.12 24.41 -99.52
C ASP A 113 -6.46 24.85 -100.97
N GLY A 114 -6.38 26.15 -101.25
CA GLY A 114 -6.72 26.77 -102.54
C GLY A 114 -8.20 27.08 -102.72
N MET A 115 -9.01 26.96 -101.66
CA MET A 115 -10.46 27.20 -101.68
C MET A 115 -10.78 28.67 -101.38
N ILE A 116 -11.81 29.19 -102.04
CA ILE A 116 -12.19 30.60 -101.96
C ILE A 116 -13.21 30.79 -100.84
N ARG A 117 -12.90 31.67 -99.89
CA ARG A 117 -13.66 31.86 -98.64
C ARG A 117 -14.42 33.19 -98.57
N GLY A 118 -14.13 34.10 -99.50
CA GLY A 118 -14.74 35.42 -99.60
C GLY A 118 -14.41 36.08 -100.95
N ALA A 119 -15.32 36.90 -101.45
CA ALA A 119 -15.10 37.78 -102.61
C ALA A 119 -15.76 39.15 -102.38
N SER A 120 -15.13 40.24 -102.83
CA SER A 120 -15.67 41.59 -102.70
C SER A 120 -16.66 41.93 -103.82
N VAL A 121 -17.37 43.05 -103.65
CA VAL A 121 -17.97 43.76 -104.79
C VAL A 121 -16.88 44.22 -105.78
N PRO A 122 -17.18 44.35 -107.08
CA PRO A 122 -16.24 44.87 -108.06
C PRO A 122 -15.92 46.36 -107.90
N PHE A 123 -14.70 46.74 -108.27
CA PHE A 123 -14.18 48.11 -108.26
C PHE A 123 -13.26 48.36 -109.47
N GLN A 124 -12.99 49.64 -109.79
CA GLN A 124 -12.08 50.07 -110.85
C GLN A 124 -10.94 50.93 -110.30
N PHE A 125 -9.85 51.07 -111.07
CA PHE A 125 -8.78 52.03 -110.78
C PHE A 125 -8.98 53.31 -111.62
N ARG A 126 -9.73 54.28 -111.08
CA ARG A 126 -10.07 55.55 -111.75
C ARG A 126 -10.31 56.68 -110.74
N ALA A 127 -10.25 57.92 -111.22
CA ALA A 127 -10.65 59.10 -110.44
C ALA A 127 -12.15 59.40 -110.59
N GLU A 128 -12.73 60.03 -109.58
CA GLU A 128 -14.08 60.60 -109.58
C GLU A 128 -14.01 62.10 -109.87
N THR A 129 -15.03 62.65 -110.55
CA THR A 129 -15.10 64.06 -110.96
C THR A 129 -16.51 64.58 -110.70
N GLU A 130 -16.67 65.55 -109.80
CA GLU A 130 -17.95 66.06 -109.30
C GLU A 130 -18.05 67.60 -109.39
N ASP A 131 -18.27 68.14 -110.60
CA ASP A 131 -18.49 69.59 -110.80
C ASP A 131 -19.70 69.87 -111.72
N ASP A 132 -20.30 71.06 -111.55
CA ASP A 132 -21.42 71.67 -112.31
C ASP A 132 -22.88 71.22 -112.06
N ILE A 133 -23.45 71.59 -110.89
CA ILE A 133 -24.90 71.87 -110.75
C ILE A 133 -25.13 73.20 -110.00
N LEU A 134 -25.60 74.23 -110.72
CA LEU A 134 -26.03 75.50 -110.13
C LEU A 134 -27.57 75.55 -110.08
N VAL A 135 -28.15 75.58 -108.88
CA VAL A 135 -29.60 75.62 -108.67
C VAL A 135 -30.09 77.08 -108.59
N VAL A 136 -31.10 77.43 -109.40
CA VAL A 136 -31.75 78.75 -109.42
C VAL A 136 -33.20 78.59 -108.97
N THR A 137 -33.57 79.18 -107.83
CA THR A 137 -34.93 79.17 -107.26
C THR A 137 -35.62 80.53 -107.37
N THR A 138 -36.94 80.56 -107.25
CA THR A 138 -37.76 81.78 -107.42
C THR A 138 -38.12 82.45 -106.09
N GLN A 139 -38.39 83.77 -106.12
CA GLN A 139 -38.61 84.61 -104.93
C GLN A 139 -39.71 84.08 -103.98
N GLY A 140 -40.81 83.55 -104.50
CA GLY A 140 -41.91 83.03 -103.67
C GLY A 140 -41.57 81.74 -102.93
N GLU A 141 -40.73 80.88 -103.53
CA GLU A 141 -40.22 79.68 -102.88
C GLU A 141 -39.30 80.06 -101.71
N VAL A 142 -38.52 81.16 -101.84
CA VAL A 142 -37.68 81.68 -100.76
C VAL A 142 -38.50 82.13 -99.55
N GLU A 143 -39.61 82.84 -99.76
CA GLU A 143 -40.48 83.29 -98.66
C GLU A 143 -41.16 82.13 -97.92
N GLU A 144 -41.60 81.08 -98.65
CA GLU A 144 -42.14 79.86 -98.04
C GLU A 144 -41.06 79.09 -97.26
N ILE A 145 -39.86 78.96 -97.82
CA ILE A 145 -38.69 78.35 -97.15
C ILE A 145 -38.29 79.15 -95.90
N GLU A 146 -38.32 80.48 -95.92
CA GLU A 146 -38.06 81.31 -94.73
C GLU A 146 -39.09 81.07 -93.61
N GLN A 147 -40.37 80.93 -93.95
CA GLN A 147 -41.41 80.67 -92.96
C GLN A 147 -41.34 79.23 -92.42
N GLN A 148 -41.02 78.25 -93.27
CA GLN A 148 -40.73 76.89 -92.83
C GLN A 148 -39.51 76.86 -91.90
N ASN A 149 -38.42 77.54 -92.24
CA ASN A 149 -37.22 77.65 -91.39
C ASN A 149 -37.53 78.29 -90.02
N LYS A 150 -38.39 79.32 -89.94
CA LYS A 150 -38.84 79.90 -88.66
C LYS A 150 -39.65 78.92 -87.81
N ASN A 151 -40.48 78.09 -88.43
CA ASN A 151 -41.24 77.08 -87.71
C ASN A 151 -40.32 75.96 -87.20
N LEU A 152 -39.43 75.46 -88.06
CA LEU A 152 -38.43 74.45 -87.73
C LEU A 152 -37.48 74.92 -86.62
N LEU A 153 -37.07 76.19 -86.61
CA LEU A 153 -36.25 76.76 -85.52
C LEU A 153 -36.95 76.66 -84.16
N LYS A 154 -38.23 77.01 -84.08
CA LYS A 154 -39.00 76.87 -82.82
C LYS A 154 -39.17 75.43 -82.38
N GLU A 155 -39.49 74.53 -83.32
CA GLU A 155 -39.61 73.10 -83.03
C GLU A 155 -38.26 72.54 -82.53
N ASN A 156 -37.14 72.98 -83.10
CA ASN A 156 -35.80 72.58 -82.68
C ASN A 156 -35.45 73.15 -81.28
N GLU A 157 -35.81 74.39 -80.97
CA GLU A 157 -35.68 74.97 -79.61
C GLU A 157 -36.51 74.19 -78.57
N GLU A 158 -37.76 73.82 -78.89
CA GLU A 158 -38.62 73.02 -78.02
C GLU A 158 -38.09 71.58 -77.85
N LEU A 159 -37.63 70.94 -78.93
CA LEU A 159 -36.98 69.63 -78.88
C LEU A 159 -35.68 69.66 -78.06
N GLN A 160 -34.87 70.72 -78.20
CA GLN A 160 -33.63 70.89 -77.46
C GLN A 160 -33.89 71.09 -75.95
N ALA A 161 -34.92 71.87 -75.60
CA ALA A 161 -35.38 72.02 -74.22
C ALA A 161 -35.91 70.69 -73.63
N ASN A 162 -36.69 69.93 -74.40
CA ASN A 162 -37.19 68.60 -73.99
C ASN A 162 -36.05 67.60 -73.81
N CYS A 163 -35.07 67.56 -74.72
CA CYS A 163 -33.87 66.74 -74.60
C CYS A 163 -33.07 67.10 -73.33
N ALA A 164 -32.86 68.38 -73.03
CA ALA A 164 -32.19 68.81 -71.81
C ALA A 164 -32.94 68.40 -70.53
N SER A 165 -34.28 68.49 -70.54
CA SER A 165 -35.15 68.05 -69.44
C SER A 165 -35.05 66.54 -69.21
N LEU A 166 -35.19 65.74 -70.27
CA LEU A 166 -35.06 64.28 -70.22
C LEU A 166 -33.67 63.83 -69.81
N GLN A 167 -32.63 64.53 -70.27
CA GLN A 167 -31.24 64.24 -69.90
C GLN A 167 -30.99 64.47 -68.40
N LYS A 168 -31.53 65.56 -67.84
CA LYS A 168 -31.52 65.80 -66.39
C LYS A 168 -32.29 64.74 -65.62
N GLN A 169 -33.50 64.38 -66.07
CA GLN A 169 -34.27 63.32 -65.42
C GLN A 169 -33.52 61.97 -65.44
N ASN A 170 -32.77 61.68 -66.50
CA ASN A 170 -31.93 60.49 -66.60
C ASN A 170 -30.76 60.52 -65.59
N THR A 171 -30.09 61.67 -65.40
CA THR A 171 -29.03 61.80 -64.40
C THR A 171 -29.56 61.68 -62.97
N ASP A 172 -30.70 62.31 -62.68
CA ASP A 172 -31.34 62.26 -61.36
C ASP A 172 -31.75 60.81 -61.02
N LEU A 173 -32.36 60.09 -61.98
CA LEU A 173 -32.71 58.66 -61.83
C LEU A 173 -31.48 57.74 -61.69
N GLN A 174 -30.36 58.03 -62.37
CA GLN A 174 -29.12 57.28 -62.19
C GLN A 174 -28.51 57.47 -60.80
N GLU A 175 -28.61 58.68 -60.23
CA GLU A 175 -28.17 58.96 -58.86
C GLU A 175 -29.03 58.20 -57.83
N ASP A 176 -30.35 58.19 -58.00
CA ASP A 176 -31.27 57.48 -57.11
C ASP A 176 -31.17 55.94 -57.24
N LEU A 177 -30.90 55.42 -58.45
CA LEU A 177 -30.55 54.02 -58.65
C LEU A 177 -29.28 53.64 -57.86
N LYS A 178 -28.25 54.50 -57.91
CA LYS A 178 -27.00 54.29 -57.18
C LYS A 178 -27.21 54.31 -55.67
N LYS A 179 -27.95 55.29 -55.13
CA LYS A 179 -28.33 55.34 -53.70
C LYS A 179 -29.10 54.09 -53.28
N THR A 180 -30.02 53.62 -54.12
CA THR A 180 -30.79 52.40 -53.85
C THR A 180 -29.89 51.17 -53.77
N GLN A 181 -28.93 51.03 -54.69
CA GLN A 181 -27.94 49.94 -54.66
C GLN A 181 -27.03 50.01 -53.41
N GLU A 182 -26.58 51.22 -53.03
CA GLU A 182 -25.78 51.42 -51.82
C GLU A 182 -26.57 51.03 -50.56
N LEU A 183 -27.84 51.43 -50.45
CA LEU A 183 -28.73 51.02 -49.36
C LEU A 183 -28.96 49.50 -49.34
N GLN A 184 -29.14 48.88 -50.52
CA GLN A 184 -29.36 47.44 -50.64
C GLN A 184 -28.14 46.63 -50.17
N ASN A 185 -26.93 47.08 -50.51
CA ASN A 185 -25.68 46.49 -50.02
C ASN A 185 -25.55 46.61 -48.49
N VAL A 186 -25.93 47.77 -47.91
CA VAL A 186 -25.93 47.98 -46.45
C VAL A 186 -26.95 47.08 -45.75
N LEU A 187 -28.15 46.92 -46.32
CA LEU A 187 -29.17 46.02 -45.77
C LEU A 187 -28.71 44.55 -45.79
N GLU A 188 -28.06 44.11 -46.87
CA GLU A 188 -27.52 42.74 -46.96
C GLU A 188 -26.36 42.50 -45.98
N PHE A 189 -25.46 43.48 -45.82
CA PHE A 189 -24.42 43.44 -44.78
C PHE A 189 -25.04 43.33 -43.37
N LEU A 190 -26.00 44.21 -43.03
CA LEU A 190 -26.67 44.17 -41.73
C LEU A 190 -27.39 42.84 -41.50
N ARG A 191 -28.10 42.31 -42.51
CA ARG A 191 -28.75 40.99 -42.42
C ARG A 191 -27.74 39.89 -42.09
N SER A 192 -26.63 39.81 -42.83
CA SER A 192 -25.59 38.79 -42.58
C SER A 192 -24.92 38.94 -41.20
N SER A 193 -24.79 40.17 -40.71
CA SER A 193 -24.28 40.46 -39.36
C SER A 193 -25.27 40.01 -38.27
N THR A 194 -26.57 40.25 -38.46
CA THR A 194 -27.64 39.77 -37.57
C THR A 194 -27.69 38.24 -37.54
N GLU A 195 -27.69 37.57 -38.69
CA GLU A 195 -27.66 36.11 -38.80
C GLU A 195 -26.45 35.50 -38.05
N LYS A 196 -25.25 36.12 -38.18
CA LYS A 196 -24.06 35.69 -37.43
C LYS A 196 -24.23 35.85 -35.92
N MET A 197 -24.75 36.98 -35.45
CA MET A 197 -25.00 37.21 -34.02
C MET A 197 -26.07 36.26 -33.45
N GLU A 198 -27.09 35.90 -34.23
CA GLU A 198 -28.07 34.89 -33.83
C GLU A 198 -27.46 33.49 -33.69
N LEU A 199 -26.55 33.10 -34.59
CA LEU A 199 -25.81 31.85 -34.48
C LEU A 199 -24.90 31.83 -33.24
N GLU A 200 -24.17 32.91 -32.97
CA GLU A 200 -23.33 33.06 -31.76
C GLU A 200 -24.18 33.02 -30.48
N LEU A 201 -25.32 33.71 -30.45
CA LEU A 201 -26.27 33.69 -29.33
C LEU A 201 -26.83 32.28 -29.07
N ASN A 202 -27.20 31.54 -30.12
CA ASN A 202 -27.68 30.18 -29.99
C ASN A 202 -26.58 29.21 -29.50
N SER A 203 -25.35 29.38 -29.97
CA SER A 203 -24.19 28.61 -29.47
C SER A 203 -23.95 28.85 -27.97
N LEU A 204 -23.91 30.12 -27.55
CA LEU A 204 -23.73 30.50 -26.15
C LEU A 204 -24.89 30.02 -25.26
N LYS A 205 -26.11 29.97 -25.80
CA LYS A 205 -27.30 29.47 -25.09
C LYS A 205 -27.20 27.97 -24.81
N GLU A 206 -26.72 27.17 -25.76
CA GLU A 206 -26.53 25.73 -25.56
C GLU A 206 -25.33 25.45 -24.63
N GLU A 207 -24.25 26.24 -24.73
CA GLU A 207 -23.14 26.17 -23.76
C GLU A 207 -23.60 26.48 -22.33
N ASN A 208 -24.40 27.53 -22.13
CA ASN A 208 -24.97 27.86 -20.81
C ASN A 208 -25.88 26.74 -20.27
N LYS A 209 -26.65 26.07 -21.14
CA LYS A 209 -27.47 24.92 -20.76
C LYS A 209 -26.58 23.75 -20.30
N HIS A 210 -25.55 23.39 -21.07
CA HIS A 210 -24.59 22.34 -20.69
C HIS A 210 -23.84 22.69 -19.38
N LEU A 211 -23.42 23.94 -19.20
CA LEU A 211 -22.80 24.40 -17.95
C LEU A 211 -23.75 24.29 -16.74
N LYS A 212 -25.05 24.56 -16.94
CA LYS A 212 -26.08 24.39 -15.90
C LYS A 212 -26.27 22.92 -15.52
N GLU A 213 -26.39 22.03 -16.51
CA GLU A 213 -26.50 20.58 -16.30
C GLU A 213 -25.26 20.01 -15.58
N LEU A 214 -24.06 20.47 -15.95
CA LEU A 214 -22.80 20.10 -15.28
C LEU A 214 -22.73 20.62 -13.84
N ASN A 215 -23.26 21.81 -13.57
CA ASN A 215 -23.32 22.36 -12.22
C ASN A 215 -24.31 21.59 -11.33
N GLU A 216 -25.51 21.29 -11.84
CA GLU A 216 -26.51 20.46 -11.14
C GLU A 216 -25.96 19.06 -10.81
N CYS A 217 -25.18 18.46 -11.71
CA CYS A 217 -24.48 17.19 -11.46
C CYS A 217 -23.45 17.30 -10.32
N ARG A 218 -22.60 18.34 -10.32
CA ARG A 218 -21.61 18.59 -9.26
C ARG A 218 -22.26 18.91 -7.91
N GLU A 219 -23.38 19.61 -7.89
CA GLU A 219 -24.16 19.86 -6.68
C GLU A 219 -24.69 18.56 -6.08
N ALA A 220 -25.15 17.61 -6.90
CA ALA A 220 -25.55 16.28 -6.45
C ALA A 220 -24.38 15.48 -5.86
N GLU A 221 -23.20 15.49 -6.51
CA GLU A 221 -21.97 14.86 -5.97
C GLU A 221 -21.55 15.47 -4.62
N LEU A 222 -21.58 16.80 -4.50
CA LEU A 222 -21.28 17.51 -3.25
C LEU A 222 -22.28 17.16 -2.13
N HIS A 223 -23.57 17.03 -2.47
CA HIS A 223 -24.59 16.56 -1.53
C HIS A 223 -24.31 15.12 -1.06
N GLN A 224 -23.94 14.21 -1.96
CA GLN A 224 -23.58 12.84 -1.63
C GLN A 224 -22.34 12.76 -0.73
N PHE A 225 -21.28 13.51 -1.02
CA PHE A 225 -20.10 13.56 -0.14
C PHE A 225 -20.42 14.15 1.24
N LYS A 226 -21.31 15.15 1.31
CA LYS A 226 -21.74 15.72 2.59
C LYS A 226 -22.50 14.69 3.44
N GLU A 227 -23.36 13.87 2.83
CA GLU A 227 -24.04 12.77 3.52
C GLU A 227 -23.05 11.69 4.00
N GLN A 228 -22.08 11.30 3.17
CA GLN A 228 -21.02 10.35 3.57
C GLN A 228 -20.20 10.88 4.76
N ILE A 229 -19.81 12.16 4.73
CA ILE A 229 -19.09 12.81 5.84
C ILE A 229 -19.94 12.83 7.12
N GLN A 230 -21.24 13.13 7.01
CA GLN A 230 -22.16 13.11 8.15
C GLN A 230 -22.27 11.70 8.77
N ASN A 231 -22.41 10.66 7.93
CA ASN A 231 -22.49 9.28 8.37
C ASN A 231 -21.20 8.84 9.10
N VAL A 232 -20.03 9.04 8.48
CA VAL A 232 -18.73 8.72 9.09
C VAL A 232 -18.48 9.50 10.38
N THR A 233 -18.97 10.74 10.47
CA THR A 233 -18.90 11.53 11.72
C THR A 233 -19.76 10.91 12.82
N SER A 234 -20.98 10.47 12.50
CA SER A 234 -21.85 9.79 13.48
C SER A 234 -21.31 8.42 13.93
N GLU A 235 -20.69 7.66 13.01
CA GLU A 235 -20.00 6.40 13.34
C GLU A 235 -18.79 6.65 14.25
N LYS A 236 -18.02 7.71 13.96
CA LYS A 236 -16.90 8.13 14.81
C LYS A 236 -17.38 8.49 16.22
N GLU A 237 -18.40 9.33 16.37
CA GLU A 237 -18.95 9.71 17.68
C GLU A 237 -19.46 8.49 18.46
N HIS A 238 -20.09 7.53 17.78
CA HIS A 238 -20.51 6.27 18.37
C HIS A 238 -19.33 5.41 18.85
N LEU A 239 -18.27 5.30 18.04
CA LEU A 239 -17.05 4.57 18.41
C LEU A 239 -16.28 5.26 19.55
N GLU A 240 -16.20 6.59 19.57
CA GLU A 240 -15.62 7.37 20.67
C GLU A 240 -16.39 7.15 21.98
N THR A 241 -17.72 7.13 21.91
CA THR A 241 -18.58 6.81 23.08
C THR A 241 -18.29 5.38 23.58
N ARG A 242 -18.24 4.40 22.68
CA ARG A 242 -17.91 3.00 23.04
C ARG A 242 -16.51 2.85 23.64
N LEU A 243 -15.53 3.57 23.10
CA LEU A 243 -14.17 3.58 23.63
C LEU A 243 -14.13 4.19 25.03
N LYS A 244 -14.83 5.30 25.26
CA LYS A 244 -14.92 5.92 26.59
C LYS A 244 -15.57 4.95 27.59
N THR A 245 -16.69 4.33 27.25
CA THR A 245 -17.32 3.30 28.08
C THR A 245 -16.39 2.11 28.35
N ALA A 246 -15.58 1.67 27.39
CA ALA A 246 -14.61 0.59 27.60
C ALA A 246 -13.49 1.00 28.58
N LEU A 247 -12.97 2.23 28.47
CA LEU A 247 -11.98 2.79 29.41
C LEU A 247 -12.56 2.89 30.84
N ASP A 248 -13.79 3.36 30.98
CA ASP A 248 -14.46 3.46 32.30
C ASP A 248 -14.61 2.09 32.97
N HIS A 249 -14.88 1.02 32.20
CA HIS A 249 -14.87 -0.35 32.72
C HIS A 249 -13.47 -0.86 33.09
N VAL A 250 -12.42 -0.45 32.37
CA VAL A 250 -11.03 -0.79 32.71
C VAL A 250 -10.62 -0.11 34.02
N ASP A 251 -10.93 1.17 34.20
CA ASP A 251 -10.67 1.90 35.45
C ASP A 251 -11.43 1.28 36.64
N GLN A 252 -12.67 0.81 36.41
CA GLN A 252 -13.44 0.07 37.41
C GLN A 252 -12.77 -1.28 37.77
N LEU A 253 -12.30 -2.05 36.78
CA LEU A 253 -11.61 -3.33 37.01
C LEU A 253 -10.26 -3.13 37.70
N GLN A 254 -9.50 -2.08 37.36
CA GLN A 254 -8.27 -1.72 38.07
C GLN A 254 -8.55 -1.37 39.53
N SER A 255 -9.62 -0.61 39.79
CA SER A 255 -10.05 -0.28 41.16
C SER A 255 -10.45 -1.51 41.96
N GLN A 256 -11.10 -2.51 41.32
CA GLN A 256 -11.42 -3.79 41.94
C GLN A 256 -10.17 -4.63 42.21
N LEU A 257 -9.23 -4.73 41.26
CA LEU A 257 -7.98 -5.45 41.46
C LEU A 257 -7.15 -4.87 42.62
N LEU A 258 -7.03 -3.54 42.72
CA LEU A 258 -6.39 -2.88 43.87
C LEU A 258 -7.07 -3.19 45.20
N SER A 259 -8.41 -3.35 45.20
CA SER A 259 -9.14 -3.74 46.42
C SER A 259 -8.86 -5.19 46.84
N TYR A 260 -8.79 -6.12 45.88
CA TYR A 260 -8.43 -7.52 46.14
C TYR A 260 -6.94 -7.69 46.49
N GLU A 261 -6.04 -6.94 45.87
CA GLU A 261 -4.61 -6.92 46.19
C GLU A 261 -4.41 -6.52 47.66
N LYS A 262 -5.08 -5.46 48.11
CA LYS A 262 -5.08 -5.06 49.52
C LYS A 262 -5.68 -6.10 50.46
N GLU A 263 -6.77 -6.75 50.07
CA GLU A 263 -7.37 -7.83 50.87
C GLU A 263 -6.42 -9.04 51.00
N ILE A 264 -5.71 -9.39 49.91
CA ILE A 264 -4.66 -10.43 49.92
C ILE A 264 -3.50 -10.01 50.83
N GLU A 265 -3.03 -8.76 50.79
CA GLU A 265 -1.99 -8.27 51.71
C GLU A 265 -2.43 -8.34 53.19
N ASP A 266 -3.67 -7.95 53.49
CA ASP A 266 -4.24 -8.02 54.83
C ASP A 266 -4.32 -9.48 55.33
N LEU A 267 -4.73 -10.42 54.45
CA LEU A 267 -4.75 -11.85 54.73
C LEU A 267 -3.34 -12.43 54.92
N VAL A 268 -2.37 -12.09 54.08
CA VAL A 268 -0.96 -12.52 54.20
C VAL A 268 -0.35 -12.00 55.50
N ARG A 269 -0.62 -10.75 55.89
CA ARG A 269 -0.18 -10.22 57.19
C ARG A 269 -0.81 -10.99 58.35
N SER A 270 -2.11 -11.31 58.28
CA SER A 270 -2.78 -12.15 59.29
C SER A 270 -2.20 -13.57 59.38
N ASP A 271 -1.86 -14.19 58.25
CA ASP A 271 -1.28 -15.53 58.21
C ASP A 271 0.15 -15.56 58.75
N GLN A 272 0.97 -14.54 58.45
CA GLN A 272 2.29 -14.37 59.05
C GLN A 272 2.21 -14.22 60.58
N ASP A 273 1.26 -13.45 61.11
CA ASP A 273 1.10 -13.26 62.55
C ASP A 273 0.57 -14.53 63.25
N LYS A 274 -0.35 -15.26 62.62
CA LYS A 274 -0.76 -16.60 63.09
C LYS A 274 0.39 -17.60 63.05
N THR A 275 1.24 -17.55 62.03
CA THR A 275 2.43 -18.42 61.91
C THR A 275 3.39 -18.16 63.06
N LYS A 276 3.74 -16.89 63.34
CA LYS A 276 4.54 -16.51 64.53
C LYS A 276 3.91 -16.99 65.84
N GLN A 277 2.58 -16.90 65.96
CA GLN A 277 1.86 -17.41 67.14
C GLN A 277 1.97 -18.93 67.27
N CYS A 278 1.82 -19.68 66.17
CA CYS A 278 2.01 -21.12 66.13
C CYS A 278 3.45 -21.54 66.45
N GLU A 279 4.45 -20.80 65.98
CA GLU A 279 5.87 -21.02 66.32
C GLU A 279 6.14 -20.79 67.80
N SER A 280 5.60 -19.71 68.39
CA SER A 280 5.69 -19.43 69.84
C SER A 280 5.04 -20.55 70.67
N LEU A 281 3.84 -20.98 70.31
CA LEU A 281 3.15 -22.09 70.98
C LEU A 281 3.87 -23.43 70.79
N LYS A 282 4.53 -23.65 69.65
CA LYS A 282 5.35 -24.84 69.41
C LYS A 282 6.59 -24.83 70.32
N GLU A 283 7.23 -23.69 70.49
CA GLU A 283 8.35 -23.56 71.42
C GLU A 283 7.91 -23.74 72.88
N GLU A 284 6.79 -23.14 73.29
CA GLU A 284 6.21 -23.40 74.63
C GLU A 284 5.91 -24.89 74.84
N ASN A 285 5.33 -25.58 73.85
CA ASN A 285 5.11 -27.03 73.91
C ASN A 285 6.43 -27.83 73.97
N ASN A 286 7.49 -27.43 73.25
CA ASN A 286 8.81 -28.05 73.36
C ASN A 286 9.36 -27.93 74.79
N GLN A 287 9.29 -26.73 75.38
CA GLN A 287 9.74 -26.46 76.75
C GLN A 287 8.93 -27.26 77.78
N LEU A 288 7.61 -27.38 77.59
CA LEU A 288 6.74 -28.23 78.41
C LEU A 288 7.10 -29.72 78.26
N CYS A 289 7.36 -30.21 77.05
CA CYS A 289 7.83 -31.59 76.83
C CYS A 289 9.19 -31.87 77.48
N MET A 290 10.13 -30.92 77.43
CA MET A 290 11.40 -31.03 78.17
C MET A 290 11.18 -31.07 79.68
N THR A 291 10.25 -30.27 80.20
CA THR A 291 9.89 -30.25 81.63
C THR A 291 9.21 -31.56 82.05
N ILE A 292 8.29 -32.10 81.24
CA ILE A 292 7.61 -33.37 81.48
C ILE A 292 8.61 -34.52 81.49
N THR A 293 9.48 -34.62 80.48
CA THR A 293 10.50 -35.68 80.42
C THR A 293 11.48 -35.60 81.60
N GLN A 294 11.89 -34.39 82.01
CA GLN A 294 12.69 -34.21 83.24
C GLN A 294 11.93 -34.65 84.51
N LYS A 295 10.61 -34.39 84.59
CA LYS A 295 9.77 -34.84 85.72
C LYS A 295 9.55 -36.35 85.73
N GLU A 296 9.47 -36.99 84.56
CA GLU A 296 9.41 -38.44 84.44
C GLU A 296 10.73 -39.08 84.86
N GLU A 297 11.88 -38.49 84.50
CA GLU A 297 13.20 -38.95 84.95
C GLU A 297 13.32 -38.86 86.49
N GLN A 298 12.99 -37.70 87.07
CA GLN A 298 12.92 -37.52 88.54
C GLN A 298 11.97 -38.51 89.20
N LYS A 299 10.85 -38.87 88.56
CA LYS A 299 9.91 -39.86 89.06
C LYS A 299 10.50 -41.28 89.03
N LYS A 300 11.23 -41.66 87.98
CA LYS A 300 11.95 -42.95 87.91
C LYS A 300 13.03 -43.03 88.99
N GLU A 301 13.83 -41.98 89.16
CA GLU A 301 14.84 -41.89 90.23
C GLU A 301 14.21 -42.05 91.62
N LEU A 302 13.12 -41.32 91.89
CA LEU A 302 12.40 -41.41 93.16
C LEU A 302 11.77 -42.79 93.37
N GLN A 303 11.23 -43.42 92.31
CA GLN A 303 10.68 -44.78 92.36
C GLN A 303 11.77 -45.81 92.66
N HIS A 304 12.94 -45.71 92.01
CA HIS A 304 14.10 -46.55 92.30
C HIS A 304 14.59 -46.37 93.75
N CYS A 305 14.66 -45.14 94.24
CA CYS A 305 14.97 -44.86 95.65
C CYS A 305 13.94 -45.46 96.62
N LEU A 306 12.64 -45.42 96.29
CA LEU A 306 11.58 -46.05 97.09
C LEU A 306 11.68 -47.59 97.07
N GLU A 307 12.02 -48.21 95.94
CA GLU A 307 12.27 -49.65 95.85
C GLU A 307 13.52 -50.07 96.64
N HIS A 308 14.60 -49.32 96.55
CA HIS A 308 15.80 -49.52 97.37
C HIS A 308 15.46 -49.40 98.87
N LEU A 309 14.73 -48.37 99.28
CA LEU A 309 14.30 -48.18 100.66
C LEU A 309 13.43 -49.34 101.16
N LYS A 310 12.45 -49.81 100.37
CA LYS A 310 11.66 -51.02 100.68
C LYS A 310 12.52 -52.27 100.80
N GLY A 311 13.55 -52.40 99.95
CA GLY A 311 14.54 -53.48 100.05
C GLY A 311 15.30 -53.45 101.36
N THR A 312 15.78 -52.26 101.78
CA THR A 312 16.46 -52.10 103.07
C THR A 312 15.51 -52.27 104.27
N GLU A 313 14.26 -51.87 104.16
CA GLU A 313 13.21 -52.09 105.17
C GLU A 313 12.93 -53.59 105.34
N ALA A 314 12.85 -54.34 104.24
CA ALA A 314 12.69 -55.79 104.26
C ALA A 314 13.91 -56.51 104.87
N ASP A 315 15.15 -56.09 104.53
CA ASP A 315 16.37 -56.64 105.15
C ASP A 315 16.45 -56.33 106.65
N LEU A 316 16.14 -55.10 107.06
CA LEU A 316 16.06 -54.72 108.48
C LEU A 316 14.96 -55.50 109.22
N THR A 317 13.81 -55.74 108.59
CA THR A 317 12.73 -56.56 109.17
C THR A 317 13.17 -58.01 109.33
N LEU A 318 13.87 -58.58 108.34
CA LEU A 318 14.43 -59.93 108.42
C LEU A 318 15.50 -60.05 109.51
N ARG A 319 16.41 -59.06 109.63
CA ARG A 319 17.38 -58.99 110.73
C ARG A 319 16.70 -58.89 112.09
N LEU A 320 15.71 -58.01 112.24
CA LEU A 320 14.94 -57.87 113.47
C LEU A 320 14.27 -59.20 113.85
N GLN A 321 13.66 -59.90 112.90
CA GLN A 321 13.04 -61.20 113.11
C GLN A 321 14.07 -62.28 113.49
N ASN A 322 15.28 -62.22 112.96
CA ASN A 322 16.38 -63.13 113.30
C ASN A 322 16.99 -62.85 114.70
N GLU A 323 17.21 -61.58 115.05
CA GLU A 323 17.62 -61.13 116.40
C GLU A 323 16.56 -61.49 117.45
N GLN A 324 15.28 -61.40 117.10
CA GLN A 324 14.17 -61.77 117.97
C GLN A 324 14.05 -63.29 118.13
N LYS A 325 14.38 -64.07 117.08
CA LYS A 325 14.56 -65.51 117.18
C LYS A 325 15.75 -65.86 118.08
N GLN A 326 16.92 -65.23 117.90
CA GLN A 326 18.08 -65.43 118.77
C GLN A 326 17.79 -65.07 120.23
N ASN A 327 17.03 -64.00 120.50
CA ASN A 327 16.58 -63.68 121.87
C ASN A 327 15.65 -64.75 122.45
N ASN A 328 14.75 -65.33 121.65
CA ASN A 328 13.90 -66.44 122.11
C ASN A 328 14.72 -67.71 122.38
N ASP A 329 15.70 -68.02 121.54
CA ASP A 329 16.62 -69.15 121.72
C ASP A 329 17.50 -68.94 122.97
N LEU A 330 18.01 -67.72 123.21
CA LEU A 330 18.73 -67.31 124.41
C LEU A 330 17.86 -67.35 125.68
N MET A 331 16.59 -66.94 125.63
CA MET A 331 15.66 -67.10 126.75
C MET A 331 15.44 -68.57 127.09
N LYS A 332 15.36 -69.43 126.06
CA LYS A 332 15.18 -70.87 126.25
C LYS A 332 16.42 -71.49 126.91
N GLU A 333 17.62 -71.17 126.42
CA GLU A 333 18.89 -71.56 127.06
C GLU A 333 18.97 -71.06 128.51
N LEU A 334 18.55 -69.81 128.79
CA LEU A 334 18.54 -69.26 130.14
C LEU A 334 17.61 -70.04 131.10
N GLU A 335 16.44 -70.48 130.62
CA GLU A 335 15.51 -71.30 131.40
C GLU A 335 16.02 -72.75 131.56
N GLU A 336 16.73 -73.29 130.56
CA GLU A 336 17.43 -74.59 130.65
C GLU A 336 18.57 -74.53 131.69
N GLN A 337 19.39 -73.47 131.70
CA GLN A 337 20.41 -73.20 132.73
C GLN A 337 19.79 -73.05 134.13
N ARG A 338 18.61 -72.42 134.22
CA ARG A 338 17.86 -72.25 135.47
C ARG A 338 17.33 -73.59 136.01
N CYS A 339 16.89 -74.49 135.14
CA CYS A 339 16.48 -75.85 135.49
C CYS A 339 17.68 -76.71 135.94
N LEU A 340 18.83 -76.58 135.26
CA LEU A 340 20.11 -77.15 135.66
C LEU A 340 20.54 -76.67 137.05
N PHE A 341 20.43 -75.37 137.34
CA PHE A 341 20.75 -74.80 138.64
C PHE A 341 19.85 -75.34 139.76
N GLN A 342 18.54 -75.45 139.53
CA GLN A 342 17.62 -76.10 140.50
C GLN A 342 18.00 -77.56 140.75
N THR A 343 18.34 -78.31 139.69
CA THR A 343 18.77 -79.71 139.79
C THR A 343 20.07 -79.86 140.59
N LEU A 344 21.04 -78.96 140.39
CA LEU A 344 22.27 -78.89 141.17
C LEU A 344 22.02 -78.50 142.63
N GLN A 345 21.07 -77.59 142.89
CA GLN A 345 20.69 -77.18 144.25
C GLN A 345 20.02 -78.33 145.02
N ALA A 346 19.18 -79.14 144.35
CA ALA A 346 18.62 -80.37 144.90
C ALA A 346 19.70 -81.44 145.18
N LYS A 347 20.65 -81.63 144.26
CA LYS A 347 21.82 -82.52 144.48
C LYS A 347 22.69 -82.05 145.64
N LYS A 348 22.92 -80.74 145.78
CA LYS A 348 23.65 -80.16 146.92
C LYS A 348 22.95 -80.48 148.23
N LYS A 349 21.63 -80.23 148.33
CA LYS A 349 20.85 -80.51 149.55
C LYS A 349 20.91 -81.99 149.94
N LYS A 350 20.82 -82.91 148.96
CA LYS A 350 20.99 -84.35 149.17
C LYS A 350 22.40 -84.71 149.68
N SER A 351 23.44 -84.10 149.12
CA SER A 351 24.84 -84.29 149.56
C SER A 351 25.12 -83.71 150.96
N ASP A 352 24.47 -82.60 151.32
CA ASP A 352 24.54 -82.01 152.66
C ASP A 352 23.85 -82.90 153.70
N GLU A 353 22.70 -83.50 153.37
CA GLU A 353 22.00 -84.51 154.20
C GLU A 353 22.85 -85.79 154.38
N GLU A 354 23.52 -86.24 153.31
CA GLU A 354 24.43 -87.40 153.31
C GLU A 354 25.70 -87.13 154.14
N ASN A 355 26.27 -85.93 154.03
CA ASN A 355 27.37 -85.46 154.91
C ASN A 355 26.95 -85.37 156.38
N GLN A 356 25.73 -84.90 156.67
CA GLN A 356 25.24 -84.81 158.04
C GLN A 356 25.02 -86.19 158.67
N LYS A 357 24.71 -87.20 157.85
CA LYS A 357 24.64 -88.61 158.25
C LYS A 357 26.03 -89.18 158.54
N LEU A 358 26.98 -88.99 157.63
CA LEU A 358 28.38 -89.43 157.78
C LEU A 358 29.09 -88.79 158.99
N ARG A 359 28.80 -87.52 159.32
CA ARG A 359 29.34 -86.87 160.53
C ARG A 359 28.85 -87.55 161.83
N LYS A 360 27.59 -87.98 161.90
CA LYS A 360 27.04 -88.69 163.08
C LYS A 360 27.60 -90.10 163.23
N GLU A 361 27.97 -90.75 162.12
CA GLU A 361 28.70 -92.03 162.11
C GLU A 361 30.15 -91.87 162.59
N ASN A 362 30.83 -90.80 162.17
CA ASN A 362 32.22 -90.51 162.56
C ASN A 362 32.38 -90.30 164.08
N ASP A 363 31.48 -89.52 164.70
CA ASP A 363 31.51 -89.23 166.14
C ASP A 363 31.27 -90.46 167.04
N SER A 364 30.68 -91.54 166.51
CA SER A 364 30.43 -92.78 167.27
C SER A 364 31.63 -93.74 167.28
N LEU A 365 32.57 -93.62 166.35
CA LEU A 365 33.68 -94.57 166.17
C LEU A 365 35.04 -94.08 166.71
N LEU A 366 35.17 -92.80 167.06
CA LEU A 366 36.46 -92.18 167.44
C LEU A 366 36.65 -91.89 168.95
N ARG A 367 35.91 -92.58 169.82
CA ARG A 367 36.21 -92.61 171.29
C ARG A 367 37.07 -93.81 171.70
N CYS A 368 37.48 -94.67 170.77
CA CYS A 368 38.34 -95.82 171.06
C CYS A 368 39.55 -95.88 170.10
N LEU A 369 40.71 -96.14 170.73
CA LEU A 369 42.00 -96.53 170.16
C LEU A 369 42.95 -95.42 169.68
N SER A 370 44.04 -95.34 170.43
CA SER A 370 45.25 -94.55 170.17
C SER A 370 46.24 -95.30 169.27
N GLN A 371 47.22 -94.53 168.77
CA GLN A 371 48.57 -95.00 168.37
C GLN A 371 48.74 -95.62 166.94
N PRO A 372 49.94 -95.54 166.32
CA PRO A 372 50.18 -94.43 165.37
C PRO A 372 50.98 -94.79 164.08
N ARG A 373 51.23 -93.78 163.21
CA ARG A 373 52.36 -93.67 162.23
C ARG A 373 52.38 -94.71 161.07
N ASP A 374 52.71 -94.42 159.81
CA ASP A 374 53.61 -93.42 159.21
C ASP A 374 53.23 -93.09 157.74
N VAL A 375 53.62 -91.87 157.35
CA VAL A 375 54.06 -91.36 156.02
C VAL A 375 54.58 -92.42 155.01
N SER A 376 54.53 -92.26 153.67
CA SER A 376 54.76 -91.06 152.82
C SER A 376 54.35 -91.29 151.33
N PRO A 377 54.43 -90.29 150.41
CA PRO A 377 53.61 -90.24 149.19
C PRO A 377 54.38 -90.04 147.85
N SER A 378 53.60 -89.67 146.81
CA SER A 378 53.96 -88.77 145.69
C SER A 378 54.26 -89.41 144.33
N SER A 379 53.62 -88.89 143.27
CA SER A 379 54.28 -88.26 142.09
C SER A 379 53.26 -87.90 140.98
N VAL A 380 53.40 -86.89 140.10
CA VAL A 380 54.26 -85.68 139.99
C VAL A 380 53.68 -84.81 138.83
N VAL A 381 53.63 -83.46 138.98
CA VAL A 381 53.97 -82.36 138.00
C VAL A 381 53.44 -82.43 136.53
N SER A 382 53.24 -81.36 135.73
CA SER A 382 52.91 -79.91 135.86
C SER A 382 52.77 -79.32 134.43
N GLN A 383 52.23 -78.10 134.32
CA GLN A 383 52.64 -77.03 133.38
C GLN A 383 52.44 -77.14 131.84
N ALA A 384 51.61 -76.20 131.35
CA ALA A 384 51.96 -75.09 130.43
C ALA A 384 51.77 -75.18 128.88
N GLN A 385 50.97 -74.21 128.41
CA GLN A 385 51.15 -73.32 127.24
C GLN A 385 51.02 -73.82 125.77
N ALA A 386 49.87 -73.42 125.18
CA ALA A 386 49.74 -72.49 124.04
C ALA A 386 49.87 -72.93 122.56
N PHE A 387 49.13 -72.16 121.74
CA PHE A 387 49.05 -72.05 120.27
C PHE A 387 48.08 -72.95 119.48
N ALA A 388 47.47 -72.29 118.48
CA ALA A 388 46.51 -72.79 117.47
C ALA A 388 47.30 -73.19 116.17
N PRO A 389 46.71 -73.65 115.03
CA PRO A 389 45.49 -73.10 114.40
C PRO A 389 44.55 -74.04 113.59
N ALA A 390 43.37 -73.48 113.28
CA ALA A 390 42.55 -73.60 112.05
C ALA A 390 41.95 -74.95 111.57
N PRO A 391 40.81 -74.92 110.82
CA PRO A 391 39.97 -76.10 110.56
C PRO A 391 39.86 -76.51 109.06
N GLU A 392 38.88 -77.36 108.76
CA GLU A 392 38.74 -78.25 107.60
C GLU A 392 38.18 -77.63 106.28
N ASN A 393 38.08 -78.48 105.24
CA ASN A 393 37.75 -78.19 103.83
C ASN A 393 36.24 -78.30 103.45
N PHE A 394 35.95 -77.95 102.18
CA PHE A 394 34.74 -78.21 101.33
C PHE A 394 33.62 -77.14 101.32
N VAL A 395 33.42 -76.32 100.25
CA VAL A 395 32.71 -76.54 98.94
C VAL A 395 31.17 -76.39 99.06
N PHE A 396 30.36 -75.69 98.24
CA PHE A 396 30.30 -75.27 96.80
C PHE A 396 29.50 -73.92 96.65
N GLY A 397 29.36 -73.15 95.55
CA GLY A 397 29.96 -73.08 94.20
C GLY A 397 29.04 -72.44 93.11
N ASN A 398 29.61 -71.72 92.11
CA ASN A 398 28.98 -71.10 90.89
C ASN A 398 28.05 -69.84 91.10
N PRO A 399 27.82 -68.93 90.11
CA PRO A 399 27.66 -69.17 88.66
C PRO A 399 28.47 -68.29 87.66
N TYR A 400 28.56 -68.78 86.41
CA TYR A 400 28.94 -68.03 85.20
C TYR A 400 27.88 -67.00 84.76
N HIS A 401 28.29 -65.98 84.01
CA HIS A 401 27.57 -65.58 82.80
C HIS A 401 28.52 -65.06 81.71
N ASP A 402 28.21 -65.42 80.46
CA ASP A 402 29.05 -65.24 79.27
C ASP A 402 28.40 -64.28 78.25
N ALA A 403 29.24 -63.77 77.34
CA ALA A 403 28.98 -63.22 76.02
C ALA A 403 27.61 -62.54 75.68
N GLY A 404 27.70 -61.25 75.35
CA GLY A 404 27.86 -60.93 73.93
C GLY A 404 26.68 -60.26 73.19
N ALA A 405 26.96 -59.08 72.63
CA ALA A 405 26.34 -58.59 71.40
C ALA A 405 27.19 -57.48 70.77
N ASN A 406 27.62 -57.63 69.51
CA ASN A 406 27.71 -56.47 68.61
C ASN A 406 27.56 -56.83 67.12
N TRP A 407 27.11 -55.82 66.39
CA TRP A 407 26.58 -55.67 65.03
C TRP A 407 27.34 -56.22 63.81
N LYS A 408 26.63 -56.20 62.66
CA LYS A 408 27.12 -56.47 61.30
C LYS A 408 26.40 -55.58 60.26
N ALA A 409 27.14 -54.75 59.51
CA ALA A 409 26.82 -54.18 58.18
C ALA A 409 25.53 -53.30 58.03
N ARG A 410 25.22 -52.54 56.96
CA ARG A 410 25.77 -52.28 55.59
C ARG A 410 25.20 -50.91 55.08
N ALA A 411 25.97 -49.86 54.79
CA ALA A 411 26.52 -49.39 53.49
C ALA A 411 25.58 -48.82 52.38
N ARG A 412 25.95 -47.64 51.83
CA ARG A 412 25.56 -46.92 50.57
C ARG A 412 24.10 -46.41 50.44
N GLY A 413 23.78 -45.30 49.75
CA GLY A 413 24.57 -44.33 48.95
C GLY A 413 24.16 -44.34 47.45
N ILE A 414 23.66 -43.21 46.91
CA ILE A 414 23.27 -42.99 45.49
C ILE A 414 23.48 -41.50 45.08
N ASP A 415 24.00 -41.27 43.87
CA ASP A 415 24.34 -39.97 43.26
C ASP A 415 23.22 -39.37 42.38
N SER A 416 23.42 -38.21 41.72
CA SER A 416 22.38 -37.55 40.87
C SER A 416 22.95 -36.74 39.70
N ILE A 417 22.59 -37.15 38.47
CA ILE A 417 23.12 -36.64 37.17
C ILE A 417 22.20 -35.58 36.54
N ARG A 418 22.77 -34.54 35.91
CA ARG A 418 22.02 -33.49 35.16
C ARG A 418 21.84 -33.79 33.66
N LYS A 419 20.73 -33.33 33.07
CA LYS A 419 20.39 -33.50 31.64
C LYS A 419 19.75 -32.25 31.04
N CYS A 420 20.07 -31.93 29.78
CA CYS A 420 19.46 -30.81 29.06
C CYS A 420 18.04 -31.14 28.60
N PRO A 421 17.02 -30.31 28.90
CA PRO A 421 15.61 -30.64 28.61
C PRO A 421 15.21 -30.53 27.13
N ILE A 422 16.02 -29.90 26.27
CA ILE A 422 15.67 -29.63 24.86
C ILE A 422 16.22 -30.73 23.93
N CYS A 423 17.47 -31.15 24.11
CA CYS A 423 18.13 -32.18 23.29
C CYS A 423 18.35 -33.53 24.00
N ASN A 424 18.09 -33.62 25.32
CA ASN A 424 18.36 -34.79 26.17
C ASN A 424 19.83 -35.21 26.31
N ASP A 425 20.79 -34.35 25.93
CA ASP A 425 22.21 -34.59 26.20
C ASP A 425 22.48 -34.66 27.71
N VAL A 426 23.35 -35.61 28.09
CA VAL A 426 23.72 -35.93 29.48
C VAL A 426 25.10 -35.36 29.77
N PHE A 427 25.23 -34.57 30.82
CA PHE A 427 26.46 -33.88 31.18
C PHE A 427 27.10 -34.49 32.43
N PRO A 428 28.45 -34.53 32.52
CA PRO A 428 29.16 -34.88 33.75
C PRO A 428 28.82 -33.94 34.92
N ASP A 429 28.92 -34.43 36.16
CA ASP A 429 28.55 -33.69 37.38
C ASP A 429 29.48 -32.49 37.68
N ASP A 430 30.62 -32.39 36.99
CA ASP A 430 31.65 -31.36 37.12
C ASP A 430 31.59 -30.25 36.06
N ILE A 431 30.55 -30.19 35.20
CA ILE A 431 30.38 -29.10 34.24
C ILE A 431 30.15 -27.74 34.94
N GLU A 432 30.91 -26.71 34.55
CA GLU A 432 30.67 -25.35 35.04
C GLU A 432 29.29 -24.86 34.60
N ALA A 433 28.54 -24.27 35.53
CA ALA A 433 27.14 -23.88 35.29
C ALA A 433 26.97 -22.94 34.08
N ARG A 434 27.97 -22.11 33.79
CA ARG A 434 28.02 -21.20 32.63
C ARG A 434 28.02 -21.95 31.29
N ASP A 435 28.72 -23.08 31.19
CA ASP A 435 28.83 -23.84 29.95
C ASP A 435 27.57 -24.66 29.68
N TYR A 436 26.95 -25.18 30.73
CA TYR A 436 25.62 -25.79 30.66
C TYR A 436 24.55 -24.76 30.24
N GLU A 437 24.58 -23.55 30.81
CA GLU A 437 23.64 -22.47 30.49
C GLU A 437 23.84 -21.94 29.06
N ALA A 438 25.10 -21.78 28.61
CA ALA A 438 25.43 -21.44 27.23
C ALA A 438 24.97 -22.52 26.23
N HIS A 439 25.08 -23.80 26.57
CA HIS A 439 24.53 -24.89 25.77
C HIS A 439 23.01 -24.77 25.64
N VAL A 440 22.28 -24.54 26.75
CA VAL A 440 20.82 -24.37 26.73
C VAL A 440 20.41 -23.15 25.90
N GLN A 441 21.08 -22.01 26.06
CA GLN A 441 20.83 -20.81 25.25
C GLN A 441 21.14 -20.99 23.77
N SER A 442 22.07 -21.88 23.40
CA SER A 442 22.35 -22.19 21.98
C SER A 442 21.18 -22.83 21.23
N HIS A 443 20.16 -23.33 21.94
CA HIS A 443 18.91 -23.86 21.37
C HIS A 443 17.84 -22.77 21.17
N LEU A 444 18.10 -21.52 21.56
CA LEU A 444 17.17 -20.40 21.40
C LEU A 444 17.61 -19.49 20.24
N LEU A 445 16.63 -18.99 19.48
CA LEU A 445 16.76 -18.03 18.39
C LEU A 445 15.95 -16.78 18.75
N GLU A 446 16.61 -15.64 18.87
CA GLU A 446 15.95 -14.37 19.15
C GLU A 446 15.55 -13.63 17.86
N CYS A 447 14.40 -12.97 17.87
CA CYS A 447 13.95 -12.14 16.76
C CYS A 447 14.49 -10.70 16.91
N PRO A 448 15.35 -10.19 16.01
CA PRO A 448 16.04 -8.89 16.18
C PRO A 448 15.13 -7.66 16.03
N VAL A 449 13.82 -7.85 15.88
CA VAL A 449 12.81 -6.78 15.74
C VAL A 449 11.96 -6.63 17.01
N CYS A 450 11.76 -7.70 17.78
CA CYS A 450 10.94 -7.70 19.01
C CYS A 450 11.61 -8.33 20.24
N ASN A 451 12.82 -8.91 20.09
CA ASN A 451 13.58 -9.61 21.14
C ASN A 451 12.86 -10.80 21.81
N GLU A 452 11.86 -11.39 21.16
CA GLU A 452 11.26 -12.66 21.60
C GLU A 452 12.18 -13.85 21.22
N ALA A 453 12.32 -14.81 22.13
CA ALA A 453 13.16 -16.00 21.99
C ALA A 453 12.34 -17.25 21.62
N PHE A 454 12.81 -18.03 20.65
CA PHE A 454 12.13 -19.20 20.08
C PHE A 454 13.04 -20.42 20.04
N GLU A 455 12.53 -21.61 20.31
CA GLU A 455 13.31 -22.86 20.22
C GLU A 455 13.69 -23.21 18.77
N LYS A 456 14.93 -23.66 18.56
CA LYS A 456 15.56 -23.91 17.25
C LYS A 456 14.82 -24.88 16.33
N SER A 457 14.02 -25.78 16.90
CA SER A 457 13.25 -26.83 16.23
C SER A 457 11.81 -26.43 15.90
N ASN A 458 11.38 -25.21 16.27
CA ASN A 458 9.97 -24.86 16.34
C ASN A 458 9.47 -24.16 15.06
N HIS A 459 8.43 -24.72 14.43
CA HIS A 459 7.86 -24.22 13.17
C HIS A 459 7.26 -22.79 13.32
N SER A 460 6.97 -22.40 14.57
CA SER A 460 6.49 -21.07 14.98
C SER A 460 7.45 -19.93 14.64
N TYR A 461 8.78 -20.11 14.70
CA TYR A 461 9.74 -19.05 14.35
C TYR A 461 9.63 -18.63 12.88
N HIS A 462 9.45 -19.60 11.97
CA HIS A 462 9.28 -19.32 10.54
C HIS A 462 7.95 -18.63 10.24
N LEU A 463 6.87 -18.98 10.95
CA LEU A 463 5.58 -18.31 10.86
C LEU A 463 5.64 -16.87 11.41
N HIS A 464 6.27 -16.67 12.57
CA HIS A 464 6.49 -15.35 13.16
C HIS A 464 7.29 -14.45 12.20
N LYS A 465 8.39 -14.95 11.65
CA LYS A 465 9.22 -14.24 10.66
C LYS A 465 8.48 -13.92 9.35
N ALA A 466 7.58 -14.80 8.90
CA ALA A 466 6.73 -14.55 7.72
C ALA A 466 5.60 -13.54 7.97
N SER A 467 5.21 -13.33 9.24
CA SER A 467 4.14 -12.41 9.64
C SER A 467 4.64 -10.99 9.93
N GLN A 468 5.96 -10.77 9.97
CA GLN A 468 6.52 -9.43 10.19
C GLN A 468 6.45 -8.57 8.91
N PRO A 469 6.02 -7.30 8.99
CA PRO A 469 5.92 -6.43 7.83
C PRO A 469 7.31 -6.07 7.29
N VAL A 470 7.52 -6.28 5.98
CA VAL A 470 8.74 -5.89 5.29
C VAL A 470 8.81 -4.35 5.21
N LEU A 471 9.55 -3.74 6.13
CA LEU A 471 9.88 -2.32 6.09
C LEU A 471 10.84 -2.01 4.94
N SER A 472 10.27 -1.69 3.78
CA SER A 472 11.00 -1.14 2.64
C SER A 472 11.42 0.31 2.94
N PRO A 473 12.70 0.69 2.85
CA PRO A 473 13.19 1.98 3.33
C PRO A 473 12.90 3.12 2.33
N ARG A 474 11.78 3.83 2.51
CA ARG A 474 11.50 5.08 1.78
C ARG A 474 10.80 6.16 2.62
N THR A 475 11.59 6.84 3.45
CA THR A 475 11.37 8.26 3.81
C THR A 475 12.72 8.94 4.04
N GLN A 476 13.40 9.34 2.97
CA GLN A 476 14.38 10.42 3.07
C GLN A 476 13.80 11.69 2.44
N THR A 477 13.90 12.76 3.22
CA THR A 477 13.44 14.12 2.93
C THR A 477 14.04 14.67 1.64
N ALA A 478 13.21 14.98 0.65
CA ALA A 478 13.61 15.75 -0.52
C ALA A 478 13.40 17.24 -0.24
N SER A 479 14.51 17.95 0.02
CA SER A 479 14.48 19.40 0.29
C SER A 479 14.04 20.21 -0.92
N ARG A 480 13.22 21.23 -0.64
CA ARG A 480 12.63 22.20 -1.56
C ARG A 480 13.72 23.00 -2.32
N TRP A 481 13.74 22.89 -3.65
CA TRP A 481 14.47 23.83 -4.51
C TRP A 481 13.63 25.11 -4.74
N PRO A 482 14.22 26.31 -4.71
CA PRO A 482 13.65 27.49 -5.34
C PRO A 482 14.18 27.63 -6.77
N ALA A 483 13.28 27.82 -7.73
CA ALA A 483 13.60 28.18 -9.11
C ALA A 483 12.85 29.48 -9.47
N GLU A 484 13.48 30.63 -9.25
CA GLU A 484 13.02 31.89 -9.81
C GLU A 484 13.66 32.11 -11.16
N GLY A 485 12.86 31.92 -12.22
CA GLY A 485 13.27 32.16 -13.59
C GLY A 485 13.15 33.65 -13.95
N VAL A 486 14.24 34.21 -14.47
CA VAL A 486 14.24 35.50 -15.16
C VAL A 486 13.27 35.44 -16.34
N ARG A 487 12.42 36.46 -16.51
CA ARG A 487 11.82 36.78 -17.81
C ARG A 487 11.88 38.28 -18.07
N LEU A 488 12.76 38.64 -19.01
CA LEU A 488 12.70 39.87 -19.78
C LEU A 488 11.59 39.73 -20.84
N GLN A 489 10.61 40.63 -20.81
CA GLN A 489 10.08 41.39 -21.97
C GLN A 489 8.96 42.32 -21.51
#